data_AF-A0A428GKI8-F1
#
_entry.id   AF-A0A428GKI8-F1
#
_cell.length_a   1.000
_cell.length_b   1.000
_cell.length_c   1.000
_cell.angle_alpha   90.00
_cell.angle_beta   90.00
_cell.angle_gamma   90.00
#
_symmetry.space_group_name_H-M   'P 1'
#
loop_
_entity.id
_entity.type
_entity.pdbx_description
1 polymer ?
#
loop_
_entity_poly.entity_id
_entity_poly.type
_entity_poly.pdbx_seq_one_letter_code
_entity_poly.pdbx_strand_id
1 'polypeptide(L)'
;MELLDKYKKEKVIDVITNILKAIHLKKYEDIMNYVDESEIDDLNEFFGYVEKSLELNDFDTIDEYGVECHFNPPYEYSQLEIYDYDDQTGFAVDYDLTSNSELVDMMLQVEFLYTDNGYTVRFLNVDSD
;
A
#
# COMPACT_ATOMS: atom_id res chain seq x y z
N MET A 1 -7.40 24.30 1.26
CA MET A 1 -7.25 23.12 2.13
C MET A 1 -7.98 21.94 1.50
N GLU A 2 -9.31 21.98 1.40
CA GLU A 2 -10.15 20.88 0.85
C GLU A 2 -9.78 20.38 -0.58
N LEU A 3 -9.37 21.28 -1.48
CA LEU A 3 -8.90 20.90 -2.82
C LEU A 3 -7.53 20.20 -2.80
N LEU A 4 -6.62 20.64 -1.92
CA LEU A 4 -5.28 20.06 -1.81
C LEU A 4 -5.37 18.64 -1.24
N ASP A 5 -6.21 18.45 -0.22
CA ASP A 5 -6.45 17.14 0.39
C ASP A 5 -7.10 16.17 -0.61
N LYS A 6 -7.98 16.68 -1.48
CA LYS A 6 -8.56 15.90 -2.58
C LYS A 6 -7.51 15.42 -3.57
N TYR A 7 -6.64 16.31 -4.08
CA TYR A 7 -5.59 15.93 -5.03
C TYR A 7 -4.55 14.99 -4.38
N LYS A 8 -4.22 15.23 -3.11
CA LYS A 8 -3.38 14.33 -2.30
C LYS A 8 -3.98 12.93 -2.27
N LYS A 9 -5.25 12.81 -1.88
CA LYS A 9 -5.94 11.51 -1.81
C LYS A 9 -6.07 10.83 -3.18
N GLU A 10 -6.39 11.57 -4.24
CA GLU A 10 -6.47 11.01 -5.60
C GLU A 10 -5.13 10.43 -6.05
N LYS A 11 -4.01 11.10 -5.75
CA LYS A 11 -2.69 10.54 -6.08
C LYS A 11 -2.39 9.30 -5.26
N VAL A 12 -2.65 9.33 -3.95
CA VAL A 12 -2.41 8.19 -3.08
C VAL A 12 -3.15 6.96 -3.60
N ILE A 13 -4.43 7.12 -3.95
CA ILE A 13 -5.24 6.04 -4.52
C ILE A 13 -4.64 5.51 -5.83
N ASP A 14 -4.19 6.40 -6.73
CA ASP A 14 -3.54 6.00 -7.99
C ASP A 14 -2.29 5.14 -7.76
N VAL A 15 -1.41 5.57 -6.85
CA VAL A 15 -0.19 4.82 -6.51
C VAL A 15 -0.52 3.46 -5.88
N ILE A 16 -1.35 3.45 -4.82
CA ILE A 16 -1.73 2.24 -4.10
C ILE A 16 -2.44 1.25 -5.03
N THR A 17 -3.34 1.72 -5.90
CA THR A 17 -4.03 0.88 -6.89
C THR A 17 -3.04 0.14 -7.79
N ASN A 18 -2.02 0.83 -8.29
CA ASN A 18 -1.05 0.23 -9.19
C ASN A 18 -0.09 -0.73 -8.47
N ILE A 19 0.33 -0.40 -7.24
CA ILE A 19 1.14 -1.29 -6.40
C ILE A 19 0.36 -2.58 -6.08
N LEU A 20 -0.86 -2.47 -5.57
CA LEU A 20 -1.69 -3.64 -5.22
C LEU A 20 -1.96 -4.51 -6.45
N LYS A 21 -2.16 -3.92 -7.62
CA LYS A 21 -2.28 -4.67 -8.87
C LYS A 21 -1.00 -5.44 -9.23
N ALA A 22 0.17 -4.83 -9.05
CA ALA A 22 1.45 -5.51 -9.27
C ALA A 22 1.63 -6.69 -8.31
N ILE A 23 1.29 -6.50 -7.02
CA ILE A 23 1.32 -7.54 -5.99
C ILE A 23 0.36 -8.68 -6.34
N HIS A 24 -0.91 -8.35 -6.63
CA HIS A 24 -1.95 -9.31 -6.98
C HIS A 24 -1.55 -10.21 -8.16
N LEU A 25 -0.94 -9.60 -9.20
CA LEU A 25 -0.46 -10.28 -10.39
C LEU A 25 0.90 -10.96 -10.22
N LYS A 26 1.51 -10.88 -9.03
CA LYS A 26 2.84 -11.42 -8.71
C LYS A 26 3.94 -10.87 -9.63
N LYS A 27 3.82 -9.60 -9.99
CA LYS A 27 4.78 -8.85 -10.81
C LYS A 27 5.48 -7.81 -9.94
N TYR A 28 6.19 -8.26 -8.92
CA TYR A 28 6.71 -7.39 -7.86
C TYR A 28 7.65 -6.31 -8.39
N GLU A 29 8.49 -6.63 -9.38
CA GLU A 29 9.37 -5.65 -10.03
C GLU A 29 8.61 -4.52 -10.74
N ASP A 30 7.36 -4.75 -11.15
CA ASP A 30 6.56 -3.70 -11.79
C ASP A 30 6.20 -2.57 -10.81
N ILE A 31 6.33 -2.79 -9.48
CA ILE A 31 6.14 -1.75 -8.45
C ILE A 31 7.04 -0.55 -8.71
N MET A 32 8.27 -0.77 -9.19
CA MET A 32 9.22 0.30 -9.51
C MET A 32 8.77 1.19 -10.69
N ASN A 33 7.71 0.83 -11.41
CA ASN A 33 7.11 1.73 -12.41
C ASN A 33 6.16 2.77 -11.78
N TYR A 34 5.82 2.61 -10.51
CA TYR A 34 4.80 3.42 -9.81
C TYR A 34 5.35 4.20 -8.62
N VAL A 35 6.61 3.93 -8.24
CA VAL A 35 7.36 4.63 -7.20
C VAL A 35 8.67 5.14 -7.78
N ASP A 36 9.24 6.17 -7.16
CA ASP A 36 10.53 6.72 -7.53
C ASP A 36 11.68 5.98 -6.84
N GLU A 37 11.44 5.51 -5.61
CA GLU A 37 12.43 4.86 -4.74
C GLU A 37 11.82 3.67 -3.99
N SER A 38 12.67 2.77 -3.49
CA SER A 38 12.27 1.62 -2.67
C SER A 38 13.30 1.37 -1.59
N GLU A 39 12.86 1.09 -0.36
CA GLU A 39 13.72 0.59 0.73
C GLU A 39 14.08 -0.89 0.58
N ILE A 40 13.37 -1.57 -0.30
CA ILE A 40 13.58 -2.99 -0.59
C ILE A 40 14.40 -3.11 -1.87
N ASP A 41 15.60 -3.68 -1.73
CA ASP A 41 16.56 -3.86 -2.84
C ASP A 41 16.11 -4.96 -3.83
N ASP A 42 15.57 -6.08 -3.34
CA ASP A 42 15.07 -7.21 -4.15
C ASP A 42 13.60 -7.45 -3.81
N LEU A 43 12.71 -6.93 -4.66
CA LEU A 43 11.27 -7.02 -4.45
C LEU A 43 10.77 -8.46 -4.60
N ASN A 44 11.36 -9.27 -5.50
CA ASN A 44 10.96 -10.67 -5.64
C ASN A 44 11.33 -11.49 -4.40
N GLU A 45 12.53 -11.32 -3.87
CA GLU A 45 12.93 -11.99 -2.63
C GLU A 45 12.02 -11.56 -1.47
N PHE A 46 11.81 -10.25 -1.33
CA PHE A 46 10.96 -9.68 -0.29
C PHE A 46 9.52 -10.23 -0.32
N PHE A 47 8.86 -10.15 -1.48
CA PHE A 47 7.50 -10.65 -1.62
C PHE A 47 7.41 -12.18 -1.52
N GLY A 48 8.51 -12.92 -1.75
CA GLY A 48 8.58 -14.34 -1.42
C GLY A 48 8.33 -14.64 0.06
N TYR A 49 8.71 -13.73 0.98
CA TYR A 49 8.36 -13.85 2.40
C TYR A 49 6.89 -13.55 2.66
N VAL A 50 6.33 -12.53 1.99
CA VAL A 50 4.90 -12.18 2.08
C VAL A 50 4.03 -13.34 1.60
N GLU A 51 4.34 -13.92 0.43
CA GLU A 51 3.62 -15.08 -0.11
C GLU A 51 3.66 -16.27 0.84
N LYS A 52 4.81 -16.53 1.46
CA LYS A 52 4.94 -17.60 2.45
C LYS A 52 4.06 -17.35 3.69
N SER A 53 3.96 -16.10 4.14
CA SER A 53 3.05 -15.74 5.24
C SER A 53 1.59 -15.95 4.86
N LEU A 54 1.19 -15.61 3.63
CA LEU A 54 -0.15 -15.89 3.12
C LEU A 54 -0.44 -17.40 3.09
N GLU A 55 0.47 -18.19 2.53
CA GLU A 55 0.34 -19.65 2.46
C GLU A 55 0.19 -20.28 3.85
N LEU A 56 0.97 -19.84 4.84
CA LEU A 56 0.91 -20.35 6.21
C LEU A 56 -0.42 -20.04 6.93
N ASN A 57 -1.15 -19.03 6.47
CA ASN A 57 -2.43 -18.61 7.02
C ASN A 57 -3.62 -18.98 6.12
N ASP A 58 -3.41 -19.86 5.14
CA ASP A 58 -4.44 -20.32 4.17
C ASP A 58 -5.06 -19.18 3.33
N PHE A 59 -4.31 -18.09 3.10
CA PHE A 59 -4.67 -17.02 2.16
C PHE A 59 -4.13 -17.30 0.76
N ASP A 60 -4.76 -16.68 -0.26
CA ASP A 60 -4.35 -16.81 -1.66
C ASP A 60 -3.40 -15.66 -2.04
N THR A 61 -3.85 -14.74 -2.88
CA THR A 61 -3.12 -13.52 -3.24
C THR A 61 -3.73 -12.32 -2.56
N ILE A 62 -2.96 -11.24 -2.43
CA ILE A 62 -3.46 -9.95 -1.97
C ILE A 62 -4.48 -9.42 -2.97
N ASP A 63 -5.59 -8.88 -2.49
CA ASP A 63 -6.65 -8.30 -3.31
C ASP A 63 -6.18 -7.01 -4.01
N GLU A 64 -6.79 -6.70 -5.15
CA GLU A 64 -6.64 -5.38 -5.79
C GLU A 64 -7.34 -4.29 -4.95
N TYR A 65 -6.97 -3.03 -5.21
CA TYR A 65 -7.61 -1.89 -4.54
C TYR A 65 -9.13 -1.86 -4.76
N GLY A 66 -9.87 -1.63 -3.67
CA GLY A 66 -11.32 -1.39 -3.73
C GLY A 66 -12.18 -2.66 -3.83
N VAL A 67 -11.60 -3.84 -3.66
CA VAL A 67 -12.38 -5.06 -3.39
C VAL A 67 -13.20 -4.85 -2.09
N GLU A 68 -14.50 -5.13 -2.15
CA GLU A 68 -15.38 -4.97 -0.99
C GLU A 68 -14.93 -5.89 0.15
N CYS A 69 -14.75 -5.33 1.34
CA CYS A 69 -14.44 -6.08 2.55
C CYS A 69 -15.71 -6.71 3.13
N HIS A 70 -15.64 -7.96 3.57
CA HIS A 70 -16.78 -8.71 4.13
C HIS A 70 -16.59 -9.03 5.61
N PHE A 71 -16.15 -8.05 6.40
CA PHE A 71 -15.87 -8.24 7.82
C PHE A 71 -17.13 -8.59 8.62
N ASN A 72 -16.96 -9.46 9.61
CA ASN A 72 -18.01 -9.84 10.53
C ASN A 72 -17.53 -9.67 11.98
N PRO A 73 -18.08 -8.72 12.76
CA PRO A 73 -19.21 -7.84 12.41
C PRO A 73 -18.89 -6.82 11.31
N PRO A 74 -19.90 -6.29 10.60
CA PRO A 74 -19.69 -5.21 9.64
C PRO A 74 -19.36 -3.92 10.39
N TYR A 75 -18.22 -3.31 10.10
CA TYR A 75 -17.80 -2.01 10.60
C TYR A 75 -17.51 -1.06 9.44
N GLU A 76 -17.67 0.25 9.66
CA GLU A 76 -17.06 1.24 8.78
C GLU A 76 -15.54 1.17 8.98
N TYR A 77 -14.88 0.48 8.07
CA TYR A 77 -13.44 0.26 8.08
C TYR A 77 -12.81 1.02 6.91
N SER A 78 -11.76 1.78 7.18
CA SER A 78 -10.97 2.43 6.14
C SER A 78 -9.64 1.71 6.07
N GLN A 79 -9.41 0.94 5.00
CA GLN A 79 -8.09 0.33 4.76
C GLN A 79 -7.01 1.39 4.53
N LEU A 80 -7.38 2.59 4.07
CA LEU A 80 -6.43 3.64 3.71
C LEU A 80 -6.32 4.67 4.83
N GLU A 81 -5.11 4.84 5.34
CA GLU A 81 -4.75 5.85 6.32
C GLU A 81 -3.63 6.74 5.77
N ILE A 82 -3.68 8.04 6.08
CA ILE A 82 -2.72 9.02 5.58
C ILE A 82 -2.27 9.90 6.74
N TYR A 83 -0.96 10.00 6.93
CA TYR A 83 -0.32 10.63 8.07
C TYR A 83 0.65 11.72 7.63
N ASP A 84 0.36 12.99 7.91
CA ASP A 84 1.32 14.06 7.64
C ASP A 84 2.47 14.04 8.67
N TYR A 85 3.71 14.20 8.20
CA TYR A 85 4.86 14.29 9.08
C TYR A 85 4.89 15.66 9.79
N ASP A 86 5.22 15.66 11.09
CA ASP A 86 5.27 16.87 11.91
C ASP A 86 6.28 17.92 11.39
N ASP A 87 7.35 17.45 10.73
CA ASP A 87 8.39 18.30 10.15
C ASP A 87 8.03 18.87 8.77
N GLN A 88 6.83 18.55 8.26
CA GLN A 88 6.30 18.99 6.96
C GLN A 88 7.17 18.55 5.77
N THR A 89 7.99 17.51 5.92
CA THR A 89 8.79 16.98 4.82
C THR A 89 7.98 16.10 3.87
N GLY A 90 6.81 15.62 4.30
CA GLY A 90 6.00 14.71 3.52
C GLY A 90 4.83 14.14 4.31
N PHE A 91 4.35 12.99 3.86
CA PHE A 91 3.35 12.19 4.54
C PHE A 91 3.54 10.70 4.25
N ALA A 92 3.13 9.86 5.19
CA ALA A 92 3.07 8.40 5.03
C ALA A 92 1.66 7.94 4.69
N VAL A 93 1.59 6.78 4.06
CA VAL A 93 0.37 6.08 3.71
C VAL A 93 0.51 4.64 4.17
N ASP A 94 -0.50 4.23 4.93
CA ASP A 94 -0.69 2.87 5.36
C ASP A 94 -1.96 2.33 4.67
N TYR A 95 -1.83 1.14 4.09
CA TYR A 95 -2.95 0.45 3.47
C TYR A 95 -3.07 -0.98 3.97
N ASP A 96 -4.14 -1.29 4.69
CA ASP A 96 -4.41 -2.63 5.18
C ASP A 96 -4.68 -3.59 4.03
N LEU A 97 -3.91 -4.66 3.98
CA LEU A 97 -4.03 -5.66 2.94
C LEU A 97 -5.17 -6.63 3.25
N THR A 98 -5.83 -7.09 2.18
CA THR A 98 -6.82 -8.16 2.25
C THR A 98 -6.50 -9.27 1.27
N SER A 99 -7.03 -10.46 1.52
CA SER A 99 -7.09 -11.57 0.57
C SER A 99 -8.49 -12.18 0.64
N ASN A 100 -9.15 -12.33 -0.50
CA ASN A 100 -10.53 -12.81 -0.57
C ASN A 100 -11.49 -12.01 0.34
N SER A 101 -11.33 -10.69 0.40
CA SER A 101 -12.13 -9.77 1.24
C SER A 101 -11.93 -9.90 2.76
N GLU A 102 -10.90 -10.62 3.21
CA GLU A 102 -10.53 -10.78 4.63
C GLU A 102 -9.17 -10.12 4.93
N LEU A 103 -8.98 -9.57 6.13
CA LEU A 103 -7.70 -8.98 6.55
C LEU A 103 -6.63 -10.05 6.68
N VAL A 104 -5.42 -9.73 6.21
CA VAL A 104 -4.26 -10.64 6.29
C VAL A 104 -3.24 -10.25 7.36
N ASP A 105 -3.62 -9.37 8.29
CA ASP A 105 -2.76 -8.77 9.33
C ASP A 105 -1.42 -8.26 8.77
N MET A 106 -1.46 -7.64 7.59
CA MET A 106 -0.33 -6.98 6.96
C MET A 106 -0.77 -5.66 6.34
N MET A 107 0.17 -4.71 6.30
CA MET A 107 -0.06 -3.34 5.85
C MET A 107 1.00 -2.94 4.84
N LEU A 108 0.56 -2.39 3.71
CA LEU A 108 1.43 -1.75 2.73
C LEU A 108 1.78 -0.35 3.20
N GLN A 109 3.08 -0.05 3.26
CA GLN A 109 3.61 1.24 3.70
C GLN A 109 4.31 1.98 2.54
N VAL A 110 3.87 3.20 2.28
CA VAL A 110 4.40 4.07 1.21
C VAL A 110 4.57 5.48 1.75
N GLU A 111 5.68 6.15 1.44
CA GLU A 111 5.85 7.57 1.78
C GLU A 111 5.86 8.47 0.55
N PHE A 112 5.40 9.70 0.77
CA PHE A 112 5.39 10.79 -0.20
C PHE A 112 6.15 11.97 0.39
N LEU A 113 7.37 12.21 -0.11
CA LEU A 113 8.23 13.29 0.35
C LEU A 113 8.05 14.52 -0.55
N TYR A 114 7.72 15.67 0.03
CA TYR A 114 7.55 16.91 -0.73
C TYR A 114 8.85 17.36 -1.39
N THR A 115 8.74 17.80 -2.64
CA THR A 115 9.84 18.39 -3.41
C THR A 115 9.38 19.71 -4.03
N ASP A 116 10.32 20.48 -4.59
CA ASP A 116 10.01 21.73 -5.30
C ASP A 116 9.00 21.55 -6.45
N ASN A 117 8.87 20.33 -6.99
CA ASN A 117 8.04 20.00 -8.16
C ASN A 117 6.89 19.03 -7.86
N GLY A 118 6.60 18.72 -6.60
CA GLY A 118 5.56 17.78 -6.21
C GLY A 118 6.00 16.91 -5.05
N TYR A 119 6.13 15.62 -5.28
CA TYR A 119 6.60 14.65 -4.30
C TYR A 119 7.40 13.53 -4.97
N THR A 120 8.34 12.97 -4.22
CA THR A 120 8.95 11.67 -4.49
C THR A 120 8.11 10.61 -3.77
N VAL A 121 7.79 9.52 -4.45
CA VAL A 121 7.07 8.38 -3.89
C VAL A 121 8.06 7.26 -3.58
N ARG A 122 8.07 6.75 -2.36
CA ARG A 122 8.97 5.66 -1.96
C ARG A 122 8.19 4.51 -1.37
N PHE A 123 8.43 3.32 -1.92
CA PHE A 123 7.95 2.06 -1.34
C PHE A 123 8.78 1.74 -0.10
N LEU A 124 8.14 1.58 1.05
CA LEU A 124 8.84 1.32 2.30
C LEU A 124 8.86 -0.18 2.61
N ASN A 125 7.68 -0.76 2.82
CA ASN A 125 7.57 -2.14 3.28
C ASN A 125 6.16 -2.71 3.08
N VAL A 126 6.05 -4.02 3.31
CA VAL A 126 4.82 -4.67 3.77
C VAL A 126 5.13 -5.27 5.14
N ASP A 127 4.50 -4.75 6.19
CA ASP A 127 4.77 -5.18 7.57
C ASP A 127 3.51 -5.76 8.22
N SER A 128 3.71 -6.63 9.22
CA SER A 128 2.61 -7.08 10.09
C SER A 128 2.36 -6.03 11.17
N ASP A 129 1.09 -5.71 11.41
CA ASP A 129 0.66 -4.83 12.53
C ASP A 129 0.96 -5.45 13.91
#